data_AF-A0A9D0YJB8-F1
#
_entry.id   AF-A0A9D0YJB8-F1
#
_cell.length_a   1.000
_cell.length_b   1.000
_cell.length_c   1.000
_cell.angle_alpha   90.00
_cell.angle_beta   90.00
_cell.angle_gamma   90.00
#
_symmetry.space_group_name_H-M   'P 1'
#
loop_
_entity.id
_entity.type
_entity.pdbx_description
1 polymer ?
#
loop_
_entity_poly.entity_id
_entity_poly.type
_entity_poly.pdbx_seq_one_letter_code
_entity_poly.pdbx_strand_id
1 'polypeptide(L)' 'MRHKHGYRKLSRTSAHRSALLKNLSIALIKSGRIETTLPKAKELSRYFEKLITKAASG' A
#
# COMPACT_ATOMS: atom_id res chain seq x y z
N MET A 1 -1.46 21.56 -10.39
CA MET A 1 -1.48 20.26 -9.65
C MET A 1 -2.44 20.39 -8.48
N ARG A 2 -3.09 19.30 -8.03
CA ARG A 2 -3.92 19.38 -6.82
C ARG A 2 -2.99 19.42 -5.59
N HIS A 3 -2.88 20.58 -4.94
CA HIS A 3 -1.98 20.78 -3.81
C HIS A 3 -2.37 19.88 -2.61
N LYS A 4 -1.37 19.47 -1.83
CA LYS A 4 -1.53 18.66 -0.59
C LYS A 4 -2.17 17.26 -0.77
N HIS A 5 -2.07 16.64 -1.96
CA HIS A 5 -2.48 15.23 -2.14
C HIS A 5 -1.37 14.26 -1.74
N GLY A 6 -1.51 13.67 -0.55
CA GLY A 6 -0.49 12.79 0.05
C GLY A 6 -0.48 11.34 -0.45
N TYR A 7 -1.43 10.94 -1.31
CA TYR A 7 -1.56 9.56 -1.82
C TYR A 7 -1.96 9.54 -3.30
N ARG A 8 -1.65 8.44 -3.98
CA ARG A 8 -2.04 8.23 -5.39
C ARG A 8 -3.41 7.55 -5.47
N LYS A 9 -4.27 8.01 -6.38
CA LYS A 9 -5.62 7.42 -6.59
C LYS A 9 -5.57 6.03 -7.25
N LEU A 10 -4.50 5.70 -7.98
CA LEU A 10 -4.32 4.42 -8.70
C LEU A 10 -5.50 4.06 -9.63
N SER A 11 -6.18 5.08 -10.17
CA SER A 11 -7.40 4.96 -10.99
C SER A 11 -8.49 4.08 -10.37
N ARG A 12 -8.64 4.16 -9.04
CA ARG A 12 -9.58 3.33 -8.27
C ARG A 12 -10.39 4.18 -7.28
N THR A 13 -11.58 3.68 -6.94
CA THR A 13 -12.38 4.19 -5.81
C THR A 13 -11.64 3.98 -4.48
N SER A 14 -12.06 4.66 -3.42
CA SER A 14 -11.48 4.51 -2.08
C SER A 14 -11.52 3.05 -1.60
N ALA A 15 -12.67 2.39 -1.73
CA ALA A 15 -12.88 1.00 -1.32
C ALA A 15 -11.94 0.04 -2.06
N HIS A 16 -11.88 0.14 -3.39
CA HIS A 16 -11.02 -0.73 -4.19
C HIS A 16 -9.53 -0.45 -3.91
N ARG A 17 -9.14 0.82 -3.71
CA ARG A 17 -7.75 1.14 -3.34
C ARG A 17 -7.35 0.51 -2.01
N SER A 18 -8.21 0.59 -1.00
CA SER A 18 -7.98 -0.05 0.30
C SER A 18 -7.85 -1.57 0.19
N ALA A 19 -8.74 -2.22 -0.59
CA ALA A 19 -8.66 -3.65 -0.85
C ALA A 19 -7.37 -4.05 -1.59
N LEU A 20 -6.97 -3.29 -2.60
CA LEU A 20 -5.73 -3.51 -3.34
C LEU A 20 -4.51 -3.48 -2.42
N LEU A 21 -4.38 -2.44 -1.58
CA LEU A 21 -3.24 -2.31 -0.67
C LEU A 21 -3.20 -3.43 0.36
N LYS A 22 -4.36 -3.83 0.92
CA LYS A 22 -4.45 -5.00 1.81
C LYS A 22 -3.96 -6.27 1.13
N ASN A 23 -4.45 -6.56 -0.06
CA ASN A 23 -4.10 -7.77 -0.80
C ASN A 23 -2.61 -7.79 -1.17
N LEU A 24 -2.04 -6.65 -1.57
CA LEU A 24 -0.61 -6.54 -1.86
C LEU A 24 0.25 -6.74 -0.60
N SER A 25 -0.16 -6.20 0.56
CA SER A 25 0.54 -6.44 1.83
C SER A 25 0.50 -7.92 2.22
N ILE A 26 -0.66 -8.57 2.08
CA ILE A 26 -0.81 -10.00 2.37
C ILE A 26 0.07 -10.84 1.43
N ALA A 27 0.07 -10.53 0.13
CA ALA A 27 0.92 -11.20 -0.84
C ALA A 27 2.40 -11.02 -0.49
N LEU A 28 2.83 -9.80 -0.18
CA LEU A 28 4.22 -9.50 0.20
C LEU A 28 4.66 -10.28 1.44
N ILE A 29 3.83 -10.38 2.48
CA ILE A 29 4.15 -11.16 3.68
C ILE A 29 4.26 -12.65 3.34
N LYS A 30 3.35 -13.18 2.51
CA LYS A 30 3.31 -14.60 2.17
C LYS A 30 4.48 -15.04 1.28
N SER A 31 4.88 -14.23 0.30
CA SER A 31 5.89 -14.59 -0.69
C SER A 31 7.26 -13.97 -0.44
N GLY A 32 7.39 -13.05 0.52
CA GLY A 32 8.64 -12.31 0.81
C GLY A 32 9.04 -11.27 -0.24
N ARG A 33 8.61 -11.44 -1.50
CA ARG A 33 8.81 -10.51 -2.61
C ARG A 33 7.62 -10.58 -3.57
N ILE A 34 7.24 -9.43 -4.12
CA ILE A 34 6.22 -9.33 -5.17
C ILE A 34 6.67 -8.37 -6.27
N GLU A 35 6.19 -8.61 -7.49
CA GLU A 35 6.36 -7.69 -8.61
C GLU A 35 5.09 -6.87 -8.83
N THR A 36 5.24 -5.56 -8.94
CA THR A 36 4.12 -4.64 -9.13
C THR A 36 4.59 -3.36 -9.81
N THR A 37 3.65 -2.52 -10.22
CA THR A 37 3.98 -1.25 -10.87
C THR A 37 4.59 -0.27 -9.87
N LEU A 38 5.55 0.55 -10.29
CA LEU A 38 6.19 1.60 -9.48
C LEU A 38 5.22 2.44 -8.62
N PRO A 39 4.10 2.99 -9.14
CA PRO A 39 3.17 3.76 -8.30
C PRO A 39 2.50 2.91 -7.22
N LYS A 40 2.17 1.64 -7.49
CA LYS A 40 1.60 0.74 -6.48
C LYS A 40 2.63 0.41 -5.40
N ALA A 41 3.88 0.13 -5.78
CA ALA A 41 4.96 -0.13 -4.84
C ALA A 41 5.20 1.05 -3.89
N LYS A 42 5.26 2.29 -4.41
CA LYS A 42 5.46 3.50 -3.60
C LYS A 42 4.31 3.75 -2.62
N GLU A 43 3.06 3.46 -2.99
CA GLU A 43 1.93 3.55 -2.06
C GLU A 43 1.95 2.40 -1.03
N LEU A 44 2.31 1.19 -1.47
CA LEU A 44 2.40 0.01 -0.62
C LEU A 44 3.44 0.21 0.48
N SER A 45 4.64 0.76 0.18
CA SER A 45 5.69 1.03 1.19
C SER A 45 5.15 1.82 2.39
N ARG A 46 4.52 2.98 2.11
CA ARG A 46 3.94 3.85 3.15
C ARG A 46 2.83 3.18 3.95
N TYR A 47 2.06 2.29 3.31
CA TYR A 47 0.99 1.55 3.96
C TYR A 47 1.56 0.41 4.84
N PHE A 48 2.56 -0.29 4.32
CA PHE A 48 3.19 -1.46 4.94
C PHE A 48 4.07 -1.09 6.13
N GLU A 49 4.82 0.01 6.06
CA GLU A 49 5.60 0.56 7.18
C GLU A 49 4.72 0.75 8.42
N LYS A 50 3.54 1.36 8.25
CA LYS A 50 2.58 1.57 9.35
C LYS A 50 2.04 0.25 9.92
N LEU A 51 1.91 -0.79 9.10
CA LEU A 51 1.50 -2.11 9.57
C LEU A 51 2.61 -2.72 10.44
N ILE A 52 3.87 -2.66 9.98
CA ILE A 52 5.02 -3.15 10.75
C ILE A 52 5.14 -2.40 12.08
N THR A 53 5.04 -1.07 12.10
CA THR A 53 5.13 -0.29 13.34
C THR A 53 4.09 -0.72 14.35
N LYS A 54 2.84 -0.93 13.91
CA LYS A 54 1.75 -1.41 14.79
C LYS A 54 1.99 -2.83 15.28
N ALA A 55 2.51 -3.70 14.41
CA ALA A 55 2.82 -5.09 14.76
C ALA A 55 3.99 -5.20 15.75
N ALA A 56 4.96 -4.27 15.69
CA ALA A 56 6.10 -4.25 16.59
C ALA A 56 5.79 -3.60 17.95
N SER A 57 4.79 -2.72 18.02
CA SER A 57 4.37 -2.07 19.27
C SER A 57 3.42 -2.89 20.13
N GLY A 58 2.80 -3.93 19.56
CA GLY A 58 1.89 -4.83 20.27
C GLY A 58 2.64 -6.05 20.79
#